data_AF-A0A443RV84-F1
#
_entry.id   AF-A0A443RV84-F1
#
_cell.length_a   1.000
_cell.length_b   1.000
_cell.length_c   1.000
_cell.angle_alpha   90.00
_cell.angle_beta   90.00
_cell.angle_gamma   90.00
#
_symmetry.space_group_name_H-M   'P 1'
#
loop_
_entity.id
_entity.type
_entity.pdbx_description
1 polymer ?
#
loop_
_entity_poly.entity_id
_entity_poly.type
_entity_poly.pdbx_seq_one_letter_code
_entity_poly.pdbx_strand_id
1 'polypeptide(L)'
;MFKLILTLSFIFLGRQCVKMFDAKATYKMAQLVCNNYGNSTIASFEDKEEMEFYRIMAYSVMNIKNNVWVHEKQGEINKSICPCLSESDETLQFVDCEEKHSFLCKQQIIESLDDKFTKLKETIQMQIIELSTKIDKVNDT
;
A
#
# COMPACT_ATOMS: atom_id res chain seq x y z
N MET A 1 -1.10 0.49 -18.99
CA MET A 1 -1.48 -0.88 -19.41
C MET A 1 -1.20 -1.83 -18.24
N PHE A 2 -2.23 -2.16 -17.46
CA PHE A 2 -2.11 -3.06 -16.31
C PHE A 2 -2.00 -4.52 -16.80
N LYS A 3 -1.03 -5.28 -16.28
CA LYS A 3 -0.85 -6.69 -16.62
C LYS A 3 -1.37 -7.55 -15.47
N LEU A 4 -2.58 -8.08 -15.64
CA LEU A 4 -3.22 -8.96 -14.66
C LEU A 4 -2.58 -10.36 -14.74
N ILE A 5 -1.86 -10.77 -13.70
CA ILE A 5 -1.41 -12.16 -13.53
C ILE A 5 -2.13 -12.72 -12.30
N LEU A 6 -3.23 -13.44 -12.53
CA LEU A 6 -3.93 -14.18 -11.48
C LEU A 6 -3.16 -15.48 -11.23
N THR A 7 -2.18 -15.43 -10.34
CA THR A 7 -1.84 -16.64 -9.58
C THR A 7 -2.87 -16.73 -8.46
N LEU A 8 -3.32 -17.93 -8.10
CA LEU A 8 -4.52 -18.26 -7.30
C LEU A 8 -4.71 -17.53 -5.94
N SER A 9 -3.91 -16.53 -5.58
CA SER A 9 -4.08 -15.71 -4.38
C SER A 9 -3.54 -14.26 -4.50
N PHE A 10 -3.14 -13.79 -5.68
CA PHE A 10 -2.50 -12.47 -5.82
C PHE A 10 -2.96 -11.72 -7.07
N ILE A 11 -3.11 -10.41 -6.90
CA ILE A 11 -3.48 -9.45 -7.93
C ILE A 11 -2.30 -8.50 -8.14
N PHE A 12 -1.80 -8.43 -9.36
CA PHE A 12 -0.73 -7.52 -9.74
C PHE A 12 -1.31 -6.26 -10.41
N LEU A 13 -1.18 -5.12 -9.74
CA LEU A 13 -1.50 -3.79 -10.25
C LEU A 13 -0.18 -3.05 -10.52
N GLY A 14 0.32 -3.15 -11.75
CA GLY A 14 1.61 -2.57 -12.10
C GLY A 14 2.77 -3.19 -11.32
N ARG A 15 3.43 -2.41 -10.43
CA ARG A 15 4.50 -2.87 -9.53
C ARG A 15 4.00 -3.28 -8.13
N GLN A 16 2.69 -3.22 -7.87
CA GLN A 16 2.11 -3.44 -6.55
C GLN A 16 1.43 -4.82 -6.49
N CYS A 17 1.73 -5.56 -5.40
CA CYS A 17 1.10 -6.85 -5.12
C CYS A 17 -0.03 -6.65 -4.13
N VAL A 18 -1.24 -7.04 -4.52
CA VAL A 18 -2.43 -6.94 -3.68
C VAL A 18 -3.00 -8.33 -3.45
N LYS A 19 -3.42 -8.60 -2.21
CA LYS A 19 -4.09 -9.83 -1.84
C LYS A 19 -5.39 -9.54 -1.12
N MET A 20 -6.46 -10.17 -1.59
CA MET A 20 -7.76 -10.16 -0.94
C MET A 20 -7.87 -11.33 0.04
N PHE A 21 -8.49 -11.07 1.18
CA PHE A 21 -8.86 -12.06 2.17
C PHE A 21 -10.38 -12.01 2.38
N ASP A 22 -11.05 -13.13 2.10
CA ASP A 22 -12.48 -13.34 2.41
C ASP A 22 -12.73 -13.59 3.91
N ALA A 23 -11.67 -13.66 4.71
CA ALA A 23 -11.78 -13.77 6.15
C ALA A 23 -12.36 -12.48 6.75
N LYS A 24 -13.39 -12.60 7.59
CA LYS A 24 -14.03 -11.47 8.25
C LYS A 24 -13.28 -11.08 9.52
N ALA A 25 -12.70 -9.88 9.54
CA ALA A 25 -11.88 -9.39 10.64
C ALA A 25 -12.25 -7.95 11.00
N THR A 26 -11.98 -7.54 12.24
CA THR A 26 -12.04 -6.11 12.61
C THR A 26 -10.93 -5.34 11.91
N TYR A 27 -11.06 -4.02 11.79
CA TYR A 27 -10.05 -3.21 11.09
C TYR A 27 -8.65 -3.41 11.68
N LYS A 28 -8.54 -3.38 13.01
CA LYS A 28 -7.27 -3.61 13.72
C LYS A 28 -6.71 -5.00 13.46
N MET A 29 -7.56 -6.03 13.42
CA MET A 29 -7.12 -7.39 13.14
C MET A 29 -6.68 -7.55 11.69
N ALA A 30 -7.41 -6.98 10.73
CA ALA A 30 -7.02 -6.94 9.34
C ALA A 30 -5.66 -6.26 9.16
N GLN A 31 -5.42 -5.16 9.88
CA GLN A 31 -4.14 -4.45 9.85
C GLN A 31 -2.99 -5.32 10.39
N LEU A 32 -3.21 -6.03 11.50
CA LEU A 32 -2.23 -6.98 12.02
C LEU A 32 -1.94 -8.11 11.03
N VAL A 33 -2.96 -8.66 10.37
CA VAL A 33 -2.78 -9.70 9.34
C VAL A 33 -1.96 -9.17 8.17
N CYS A 34 -2.29 -7.99 7.64
CA CYS A 34 -1.54 -7.39 6.54
C CYS A 34 -0.09 -7.10 6.93
N ASN A 35 0.17 -6.56 8.12
CA ASN A 35 1.52 -6.28 8.59
C ASN A 35 2.39 -7.54 8.69
N ASN A 36 1.81 -8.68 9.08
CA ASN A 36 2.50 -9.97 9.09
C ASN A 36 2.65 -10.58 7.69
N TYR A 37 1.96 -10.03 6.68
CA TYR A 37 1.98 -10.52 5.32
C TYR A 37 3.02 -9.78 4.48
N GLY A 38 4.28 -10.21 4.54
CA GLY A 38 5.31 -9.80 3.56
C GLY A 38 5.53 -8.29 3.45
N ASN A 39 5.53 -7.55 4.56
CA ASN A 39 5.62 -6.08 4.59
C ASN A 39 4.45 -5.39 3.85
N SER A 40 3.22 -5.83 4.12
CA SER A 40 2.00 -5.23 3.56
C SER A 40 1.29 -4.38 4.60
N THR A 41 0.41 -3.51 4.12
CA THR A 41 -0.56 -2.80 4.95
C THR A 41 -1.96 -3.02 4.39
N ILE A 42 -3.00 -2.60 5.10
CA ILE A 42 -4.33 -2.51 4.48
C ILE A 42 -4.22 -1.67 3.20
N ALA A 43 -4.85 -2.13 2.13
CA ALA A 43 -4.73 -1.52 0.83
C ALA A 43 -5.30 -0.11 0.82
N SER A 44 -4.48 0.85 0.41
CA SER A 44 -4.89 2.19 0.01
C SER A 44 -4.84 2.31 -1.50
N PHE A 45 -5.72 3.13 -2.07
CA PHE A 45 -5.71 3.49 -3.49
C PHE A 45 -5.09 4.87 -3.71
N GLU A 46 -4.54 5.10 -4.90
CA GLU A 46 -3.95 6.35 -5.35
C GLU A 46 -4.96 7.22 -6.10
N ASP A 47 -5.89 6.59 -6.81
CA ASP A 47 -6.92 7.24 -7.60
C ASP A 47 -8.24 6.43 -7.60
N LYS A 48 -9.25 7.00 -8.27
CA LYS A 48 -10.58 6.37 -8.39
C LYS A 48 -10.54 5.09 -9.23
N GLU A 49 -9.66 5.00 -10.23
CA GLU A 49 -9.55 3.83 -11.10
C GLU A 49 -9.06 2.61 -10.30
N GLU A 50 -8.05 2.80 -9.43
CA GLU A 50 -7.57 1.75 -8.53
C GLU A 50 -8.63 1.33 -7.51
N MET A 51 -9.41 2.29 -6.97
CA MET A 51 -10.53 2.00 -6.07
C MET A 51 -11.60 1.13 -6.76
N GLU A 52 -11.99 1.50 -7.98
CA GLU A 52 -12.99 0.77 -8.76
C GLU A 52 -12.49 -0.63 -9.15
N PHE A 53 -11.22 -0.76 -9.48
CA PHE A 53 -10.60 -2.05 -9.72
C PHE A 53 -10.68 -2.96 -8.48
N TYR A 54 -10.41 -2.44 -7.28
CA TYR A 54 -10.58 -3.21 -6.04
C TYR A 54 -12.03 -3.64 -5.81
N ARG A 55 -13.00 -2.77 -6.14
CA ARG A 55 -14.43 -3.10 -6.08
C ARG A 55 -14.77 -4.24 -7.03
N ILE A 56 -14.35 -4.17 -8.29
CA ILE A 56 -14.58 -5.24 -9.29
C ILE A 56 -13.96 -6.56 -8.81
N MET A 57 -12.73 -6.52 -8.30
CA MET A 57 -12.08 -7.73 -7.78
C MET A 57 -12.81 -8.32 -6.59
N ALA A 58 -13.29 -7.50 -5.66
CA ALA A 58 -14.04 -7.95 -4.49
C ALA A 58 -15.39 -8.57 -4.87
N TYR A 59 -16.23 -7.82 -5.56
CA TYR A 59 -17.65 -8.15 -5.71
C TYR A 59 -17.94 -8.95 -6.96
N SER A 60 -17.27 -8.66 -8.07
CA SER A 60 -17.52 -9.33 -9.35
C SER A 60 -16.68 -10.60 -9.51
N VAL A 61 -15.40 -10.57 -9.09
CA VAL A 61 -14.49 -11.71 -9.28
C VAL A 61 -14.52 -12.66 -8.09
N MET A 62 -14.41 -12.13 -6.87
CA MET A 62 -14.34 -12.95 -5.66
C MET A 62 -15.69 -13.15 -4.97
N ASN A 63 -16.75 -12.49 -5.45
CA ASN A 63 -18.12 -12.65 -4.97
C ASN A 63 -18.27 -12.40 -3.46
N ILE A 64 -17.49 -11.45 -2.92
CA ILE A 64 -17.57 -11.01 -1.52
C ILE A 64 -18.99 -10.47 -1.24
N LYS A 65 -19.56 -10.81 -0.08
CA LYS A 65 -20.95 -10.48 0.31
C LYS A 65 -21.07 -9.48 1.47
N ASN A 66 -19.96 -8.90 1.87
CA ASN A 66 -19.84 -7.91 2.93
C ASN A 66 -18.91 -6.78 2.48
N ASN A 67 -18.68 -5.79 3.33
CA ASN A 67 -17.77 -4.70 3.01
C ASN A 67 -16.31 -5.19 3.01
N VAL A 68 -15.44 -4.38 2.42
CA VAL A 68 -14.00 -4.66 2.35
C VAL A 68 -13.21 -3.51 2.98
N TRP A 69 -12.43 -3.79 4.01
CA TRP A 69 -11.55 -2.81 4.64
C TRP A 69 -10.48 -2.31 3.67
N VAL A 70 -10.34 -0.99 3.65
CA VAL A 70 -9.31 -0.26 2.90
C VAL A 70 -8.71 0.83 3.79
N HIS A 71 -7.64 1.45 3.33
CA HIS A 71 -6.99 2.54 4.05
C HIS A 71 -7.14 3.84 3.26
N GLU A 72 -7.64 4.88 3.90
CA GLU A 72 -7.71 6.21 3.33
C GLU A 72 -6.45 6.99 3.71
N LYS A 73 -5.69 7.48 2.71
CA LYS A 73 -4.44 8.23 2.93
C LYS A 73 -4.67 9.64 3.48
N GLN A 74 -5.88 10.18 3.37
CA GLN A 74 -6.21 11.55 3.70
C GLN A 74 -7.38 11.59 4.69
N GLY A 75 -7.06 11.82 5.96
CA GLY A 75 -8.05 12.01 7.00
C GLY A 75 -7.51 11.55 8.35
N GLU A 76 -7.80 12.30 9.40
CA GLU A 76 -7.73 11.75 10.75
C GLU A 76 -8.81 10.68 10.84
N ILE A 77 -8.41 9.40 10.77
CA ILE A 77 -9.31 8.29 11.04
C ILE A 77 -9.76 8.48 12.48
N ASN A 78 -11.00 8.95 12.67
CA ASN A 78 -11.65 8.92 13.97
C ASN A 78 -11.56 7.47 14.46
N LYS A 79 -10.99 7.25 15.65
CA LYS A 79 -10.61 5.89 16.12
C LYS A 79 -11.77 4.88 16.14
N SER A 80 -13.02 5.33 16.05
CA SER A 80 -14.22 4.51 16.06
C SER A 80 -14.81 4.20 14.68
N ILE A 81 -14.45 4.94 13.61
CA ILE A 81 -14.98 4.70 12.26
C ILE A 81 -13.86 4.46 11.25
N CYS A 82 -14.03 3.43 10.44
CA CYS A 82 -13.01 2.94 9.53
C CYS A 82 -13.54 2.87 8.09
N PRO A 83 -12.70 3.21 7.09
CA PRO A 83 -13.12 3.22 5.70
C PRO A 83 -13.22 1.81 5.13
N CYS A 84 -14.29 1.55 4.39
CA CYS A 84 -14.52 0.31 3.66
C CYS A 84 -15.15 0.56 2.29
N LEU A 85 -14.87 -0.35 1.35
CA LEU A 85 -15.59 -0.46 0.09
C LEU A 85 -16.87 -1.26 0.32
N SER A 86 -17.97 -0.80 -0.28
CA SER A 86 -19.22 -1.54 -0.45
C SER A 86 -19.40 -1.97 -1.91
N GLU A 87 -20.37 -2.87 -2.15
CA GLU A 87 -20.79 -3.28 -3.49
C GLU A 87 -21.44 -2.12 -4.27
N SER A 88 -22.08 -1.19 -3.56
CA SER A 88 -22.68 0.01 -4.16
C SER A 88 -21.63 0.89 -4.82
N ASP A 89 -22.02 1.56 -5.90
CA ASP A 89 -21.11 2.36 -6.74
C ASP A 89 -20.72 3.73 -6.13
N GLU A 90 -20.98 3.90 -4.83
CA GLU A 90 -20.81 5.15 -4.10
C GLU A 90 -19.34 5.36 -3.68
N THR A 91 -19.04 6.48 -3.00
CA THR A 91 -17.74 6.74 -2.39
C THR A 91 -17.41 5.70 -1.28
N LEU A 92 -16.25 5.84 -0.64
CA LEU A 92 -15.96 5.08 0.58
C LEU A 92 -17.08 5.20 1.61
N GLN A 93 -17.42 4.08 2.23
CA GLN A 93 -18.27 4.04 3.41
C GLN A 93 -17.40 4.07 4.66
N PHE A 94 -17.89 4.69 5.71
CA PHE A 94 -17.24 4.74 7.01
C PHE A 94 -18.16 4.05 8.02
N VAL A 95 -17.68 2.93 8.56
CA VAL A 95 -18.46 2.07 9.48
C VAL A 95 -17.66 1.81 10.75
N ASP A 96 -18.28 1.22 11.76
CA ASP A 96 -17.60 0.96 13.04
C ASP A 96 -16.40 0.01 12.83
N CYS A 97 -15.22 0.42 13.29
CA CYS A 97 -13.98 -0.34 13.16
C CYS A 97 -14.02 -1.74 13.81
N GLU A 98 -14.94 -1.96 14.75
CA GLU A 98 -15.16 -3.25 15.44
C GLU A 98 -16.06 -4.20 14.64
N GLU A 99 -16.69 -3.74 13.55
CA GLU A 99 -17.37 -4.63 12.61
C GLU A 99 -16.41 -5.61 11.93
N LYS A 100 -16.94 -6.72 11.41
CA LYS A 100 -16.12 -7.76 10.77
C LYS A 100 -16.35 -7.80 9.27
N HIS A 101 -15.36 -7.30 8.55
CA HIS A 101 -15.37 -7.19 7.09
C HIS A 101 -14.19 -7.93 6.48
N SER A 102 -14.33 -8.24 5.19
CA SER A 102 -13.23 -8.79 4.39
C SER A 102 -12.19 -7.69 4.17
N PHE A 103 -10.98 -8.02 3.71
CA PHE A 103 -9.92 -7.01 3.64
C PHE A 103 -8.89 -7.25 2.54
N LEU A 104 -8.32 -6.14 2.06
CA LEU A 104 -7.25 -6.13 1.08
C LEU A 104 -5.93 -5.77 1.74
N CYS A 105 -4.90 -6.57 1.52
CA CYS A 105 -3.53 -6.23 1.88
C CYS A 105 -2.76 -5.82 0.63
N LYS A 106 -2.12 -4.65 0.68
CA LYS A 106 -1.24 -4.14 -0.37
C LYS A 106 0.19 -4.21 0.13
N GLN A 107 1.03 -4.95 -0.59
CA GLN A 107 2.45 -5.04 -0.28
C GLN A 107 3.09 -3.67 -0.52
N GLN A 108 3.77 -3.16 0.50
CA GLN A 108 4.57 -1.96 0.32
C GLN A 108 5.77 -2.35 -0.53
N ILE A 109 5.93 -1.67 -1.65
CA ILE A 109 7.19 -1.73 -2.39
C ILE A 109 8.24 -1.15 -1.45
N ILE A 110 9.04 -2.01 -0.84
CA ILE A 110 10.28 -1.61 -0.15
C ILE A 110 11.00 -0.69 -1.12
N GLU A 111 11.30 0.54 -0.69
CA GLU A 111 11.94 1.63 -1.44
C GLU A 111 12.37 1.23 -2.84
N SER A 112 11.79 1.89 -3.85
CA SER A 112 12.11 1.63 -5.26
C SER A 112 13.62 1.45 -5.40
N LEU A 113 14.06 0.49 -6.22
CA LEU A 113 15.48 0.38 -6.53
C LEU A 113 16.04 1.74 -6.97
N ASP A 114 15.21 2.56 -7.63
CA ASP A 114 15.49 3.94 -8.00
C ASP A 114 15.71 4.87 -6.80
N ASP A 115 14.95 4.72 -5.71
CA ASP A 115 15.12 5.50 -4.47
C ASP A 115 16.43 5.12 -3.78
N LYS A 116 16.76 3.82 -3.76
CA LYS A 116 18.05 3.33 -3.25
C LYS A 116 19.22 3.83 -4.10
N PHE A 117 19.08 3.82 -5.43
CA PHE A 117 20.07 4.37 -6.35
C PHE A 117 20.24 5.89 -6.17
N THR A 118 19.15 6.60 -5.92
CA THR A 118 19.18 8.06 -5.70
C THR A 118 19.91 8.39 -4.40
N LYS A 119 19.55 7.72 -3.28
CA LYS A 119 20.27 7.87 -2.00
C LYS A 119 21.74 7.50 -2.10
N LEU A 120 22.06 6.43 -2.84
CA LEU A 120 23.44 6.00 -3.06
C LEU A 120 24.22 7.06 -3.86
N LYS A 121 23.61 7.62 -4.92
CA LYS A 121 24.20 8.69 -5.73
C LYS A 121 24.49 9.94 -4.91
N GLU A 122 23.53 10.38 -4.08
CA GLU A 122 23.70 11.52 -3.18
C GLU A 122 24.81 11.29 -2.16
N THR A 123 24.90 10.08 -1.60
CA THR A 123 25.95 9.70 -0.65
C THR A 123 27.33 9.74 -1.30
N ILE A 124 27.47 9.20 -2.52
CA ILE A 124 28.73 9.23 -3.27
C ILE A 124 29.14 10.67 -3.60
N GLN A 125 28.19 11.52 -4.00
CA GLN A 125 28.46 12.93 -4.29
C GLN A 125 28.97 13.68 -3.06
N MET A 126 28.36 13.49 -1.88
CA MET A 126 28.86 14.09 -0.64
C MET A 126 30.29 13.63 -0.32
N GLN A 127 30.58 12.33 -0.46
CA GLN A 127 31.92 11.81 -0.18
C GLN A 127 32.98 12.37 -1.12
N ILE A 128 32.66 12.56 -2.41
CA ILE A 128 33.56 13.19 -3.38
C ILE A 128 33.87 14.64 -2.99
N ILE A 129 32.85 15.41 -2.59
CA ILE A 129 33.03 16.81 -2.15
C ILE A 129 33.89 16.88 -0.88
N GLU A 130 33.64 15.98 0.07
CA GLU A 130 34.40 15.93 1.32
C GLU A 130 35.87 15.53 1.09
N LEU A 131 36.13 14.63 0.14
CA LEU A 131 37.48 14.24 -0.26
C LEU A 131 38.20 15.38 -1.00
N SER A 132 37.53 16.05 -1.93
CA SER A 132 38.10 17.20 -2.66
C SER A 132 38.52 18.30 -1.69
N THR A 133 37.65 18.67 -0.77
CA THR A 133 37.94 19.71 0.24
C THR A 133 39.05 19.32 1.22
N LYS A 134 39.24 18.02 1.51
CA LYS A 134 40.38 17.53 2.29
C LYS A 134 41.69 17.60 1.50
N ILE A 135 41.66 17.28 0.20
CA ILE A 135 42.84 17.36 -0.67
C ILE A 135 43.30 18.81 -0.83
N ASP A 136 42.38 19.75 -1.04
CA ASP A 136 42.70 21.17 -1.17
C ASP A 136 43.40 21.70 0.09
N LYS A 137 42.90 21.31 1.28
CA LYS A 137 43.52 21.67 2.57
C LYS A 137 44.92 21.08 2.78
N VAL A 138 45.22 19.94 2.17
CA VAL A 138 46.55 19.29 2.28
C VAL A 138 47.55 19.92 1.30
N ASN A 139 47.09 20.38 0.12
CA ASN A 139 47.94 21.06 -0.85
C ASN A 139 48.25 22.53 -0.50
N ASP A 140 47.43 23.16 0.35
CA ASP A 140 47.66 24.52 0.86
C ASP A 140 48.61 24.57 2.09
N THR A 141 49.25 23.45 2.46
CA THR A 141 50.23 23.34 3.57
C THR A 141 51.62 22.98 3.04
#